data_AF-A0A537G2P3-F1
#
_entry.id   AF-A0A537G2P3-F1
#
_cell.length_a   1.000
_cell.length_b   1.000
_cell.length_c   1.000
_cell.angle_alpha   90.00
_cell.angle_beta   90.00
_cell.angle_gamma   90.00
#
_symmetry.space_group_name_H-M   'P 1'
#
loop_
_entity.id
_entity.type
_entity.pdbx_description
1 polymer ?
#
loop_
_entity_poly.entity_id
_entity_poly.type
_entity_poly.pdbx_seq_one_letter_code
_entity_poly.pdbx_strand_id
1 'polypeptide(L)'
;MVHAAGLGQLSVISPLGQPLNAEIEIVSLQPGEEEGLVARLASPDAFRAAGIDFNPALVSARFAIERRGGRPLLRVRTTQPVNDPFLEILVELQWTTGRLVREYTVLLDPPEYRGPQAIA
;
A
#
# COMPACT_ATOMS: atom_id res chain seq x y z
N MET A 1 9.27 -0.33 27.83
CA MET A 1 9.42 -0.78 26.43
C MET A 1 8.53 0.09 25.58
N VAL A 2 9.06 0.78 24.57
CA VAL A 2 8.24 1.48 23.58
C VAL A 2 8.03 0.47 22.46
N HIS A 3 6.79 0.02 22.28
CA HIS A 3 6.42 -0.83 21.15
C HIS A 3 5.82 0.06 20.07
N ALA A 4 6.23 -0.15 18.83
CA ALA A 4 5.77 0.60 17.68
C ALA A 4 5.04 -0.35 16.74
N ALA A 5 3.84 0.04 16.31
CA ALA A 5 3.20 -0.63 15.19
C ALA A 5 4.08 -0.48 13.94
N GLY A 6 4.18 -1.56 13.17
CA GLY A 6 5.01 -1.62 11.99
C GLY A 6 4.20 -1.92 10.74
N LEU A 7 4.75 -1.51 9.60
CA LEU A 7 4.31 -1.97 8.28
C LEU A 7 5.27 -3.06 7.81
N GLY A 8 4.75 -4.20 7.39
CA GLY A 8 5.49 -5.39 6.95
C GLY A 8 5.66 -5.44 5.43
N GLN A 9 5.56 -6.63 4.87
CA GLN A 9 5.70 -6.84 3.43
C GLN A 9 4.50 -6.27 2.66
N LEU A 10 4.77 -5.69 1.48
CA LEU A 10 3.76 -5.32 0.50
C LEU A 10 3.63 -6.44 -0.54
N SER A 11 2.39 -6.81 -0.85
CA SER A 11 2.03 -7.75 -1.91
C SER A 11 1.10 -7.09 -2.92
N VAL A 12 1.45 -7.15 -4.20
CA VAL A 12 0.67 -6.59 -5.30
C VAL A 12 -0.27 -7.65 -5.85
N ILE A 13 -1.53 -7.26 -6.12
CA ILE A 13 -2.57 -8.16 -6.63
C ILE A 13 -3.01 -7.76 -8.04
N SER A 14 -3.01 -6.47 -8.35
CA SER A 14 -3.41 -5.94 -9.67
C SER A 14 -2.23 -5.88 -10.65
N PRO A 15 -2.45 -6.19 -11.94
CA PRO A 15 -1.45 -5.96 -12.98
C PRO A 15 -1.39 -4.48 -13.41
N LEU A 16 -0.40 -4.15 -14.24
CA LEU A 16 -0.26 -2.87 -14.93
C LEU A 16 -1.51 -2.55 -15.77
N GLY A 17 -1.86 -1.28 -15.84
CA GLY A 17 -3.02 -0.79 -16.59
C GLY A 17 -4.36 -1.00 -15.87
N GLN A 18 -4.35 -1.48 -14.63
CA GLN A 18 -5.54 -1.58 -13.78
C GLN A 18 -5.41 -0.66 -12.55
N PRO A 19 -6.52 -0.33 -11.86
CA PRO A 19 -6.42 0.30 -10.56
C PRO A 19 -5.60 -0.59 -9.61
N LEU A 20 -4.66 0.03 -8.91
CA LEU A 20 -3.82 -0.65 -7.94
C LEU A 20 -4.70 -1.36 -6.92
N ASN A 21 -4.34 -2.60 -6.61
CA ASN A 21 -4.82 -3.34 -5.46
C ASN A 21 -3.61 -4.03 -4.86
N ALA A 22 -3.19 -3.57 -3.68
CA ALA A 22 -2.08 -4.12 -2.93
C ALA A 22 -2.46 -4.27 -1.45
N GLU A 23 -1.74 -5.15 -0.77
CA GLU A 23 -1.90 -5.42 0.65
C GLU A 23 -0.55 -5.26 1.35
N ILE A 24 -0.56 -4.66 2.53
CA ILE A 24 0.62 -4.47 3.38
C ILE A 24 0.29 -5.09 4.74
N GLU A 25 1.17 -5.96 5.23
CA GLU A 25 0.99 -6.52 6.57
C GLU A 25 1.15 -5.44 7.65
N ILE A 26 0.33 -5.48 8.70
CA ILE A 26 0.55 -4.67 9.90
C ILE A 26 1.15 -5.59 10.97
N VAL A 27 2.33 -5.24 11.47
CA VAL A 27 3.12 -6.04 12.40
C VAL A 27 3.32 -5.31 13.72
N SER A 28 3.69 -6.04 14.78
CA SER A 28 4.02 -5.46 16.10
C SER A 28 2.91 -4.62 16.74
N LEU A 29 1.65 -4.84 16.36
CA LEU A 29 0.49 -4.14 16.91
C LEU A 29 0.13 -4.70 18.29
N GLN A 30 0.02 -3.85 19.30
CA GLN A 30 -0.42 -4.28 20.63
C GLN A 30 -1.95 -4.38 20.74
N PRO A 31 -2.47 -5.20 21.66
CA PRO A 31 -3.89 -5.19 22.00
C PRO A 31 -4.37 -3.78 22.37
N GLY A 32 -5.47 -3.33 21.74
CA GLY A 32 -6.06 -2.02 21.99
C GLY A 32 -5.50 -0.86 21.16
N GLU A 33 -4.37 -1.01 20.46
CA GLU A 33 -3.86 0.03 19.56
C GLU A 33 -4.59 0.08 18.22
N GLU A 34 -5.35 -0.97 17.89
CA GLU A 34 -6.05 -1.07 16.62
C GLU A 34 -7.12 0.00 16.42
N GLU A 35 -7.84 0.38 17.49
CA GLU A 35 -8.91 1.36 17.41
C GLU A 35 -8.40 2.76 17.01
N GLY A 36 -7.11 3.04 17.26
CA GLY A 36 -6.44 4.28 16.89
C GLY A 36 -5.57 4.17 15.63
N LEU A 37 -5.53 3.01 14.96
CA LEU A 37 -4.71 2.84 13.78
C LEU A 37 -5.28 3.62 12.59
N VAL A 38 -4.45 4.48 12.01
CA VAL A 38 -4.77 5.22 10.78
C VAL A 38 -3.64 5.04 9.79
N ALA A 39 -3.98 4.60 8.59
CA ALA A 39 -3.06 4.50 7.48
C ALA A 39 -3.45 5.47 6.37
N ARG A 40 -2.46 6.15 5.78
CA ARG A 40 -2.66 7.08 4.67
C ARG A 40 -1.42 7.17 3.79
N LEU A 41 -1.58 7.77 2.62
CA LEU A 41 -0.44 8.23 1.83
C LEU A 41 0.33 9.28 2.64
N ALA A 42 1.66 9.23 2.58
CA ALA A 42 2.48 10.25 3.20
C ALA A 42 2.25 11.63 2.55
N SER A 43 2.56 12.69 3.28
CA SER A 43 2.38 14.05 2.77
C SER A 43 3.29 14.35 1.57
N PRO A 44 2.92 15.31 0.70
CA PRO A 44 3.80 15.75 -0.39
C PRO A 44 5.20 16.19 0.10
N ASP A 45 5.29 16.74 1.32
CA ASP A 45 6.57 17.11 1.94
C ASP A 45 7.44 15.89 2.25
N ALA A 46 6.84 14.77 2.65
CA ALA A 46 7.57 13.52 2.86
C ALA A 46 8.12 12.95 1.56
N PHE A 47 7.35 13.01 0.46
CA PHE A 47 7.83 12.65 -0.88
C PHE A 47 9.03 13.52 -1.30
N ARG A 48 8.92 14.85 -1.14
CA ARG A 48 10.02 15.77 -1.44
C ARG A 48 11.25 15.52 -0.58
N ALA A 49 11.06 15.25 0.71
CA ALA A 49 12.16 14.97 1.64
C ALA A 49 12.85 13.63 1.34
N ALA A 50 12.12 12.65 0.80
CA ALA A 50 12.67 11.37 0.35
C ALA A 50 13.32 11.45 -1.05
N GLY A 51 13.14 12.55 -1.78
CA GLY A 51 13.62 12.68 -3.16
C GLY A 51 12.84 11.82 -4.15
N ILE A 52 11.58 11.49 -3.82
CA ILE A 52 10.70 10.62 -4.61
C ILE A 52 9.71 11.49 -5.39
N ASP A 53 9.59 11.20 -6.69
CA ASP A 53 8.61 11.85 -7.54
C ASP A 53 7.19 11.34 -7.26
N PHE A 54 6.24 12.28 -7.16
CA PHE A 54 4.86 11.93 -6.85
C PHE A 54 4.12 11.42 -8.09
N ASN A 55 3.70 10.17 -8.08
CA ASN A 55 2.88 9.60 -9.16
C ASN A 55 1.41 10.06 -9.07
N PRO A 56 0.83 10.68 -10.12
CA PRO A 56 -0.55 11.16 -10.11
C PRO A 56 -1.62 10.10 -9.82
N ALA A 57 -1.36 8.82 -10.12
CA ALA A 57 -2.31 7.75 -9.82
C ALA A 57 -2.57 7.61 -8.30
N LEU A 58 -1.58 7.99 -7.47
CA LEU A 58 -1.66 7.96 -6.00
C LEU A 58 -2.61 9.02 -5.43
N VAL A 59 -2.98 10.06 -6.19
CA VAL A 59 -4.02 11.02 -5.75
C VAL A 59 -5.34 10.30 -5.44
N SER A 60 -5.60 9.21 -6.17
CA SER A 60 -6.82 8.40 -6.01
C SER A 60 -6.67 7.24 -5.02
N ALA A 61 -5.52 7.13 -4.36
CA ALA A 61 -5.22 6.06 -3.42
C ALA A 61 -6.11 6.14 -2.18
N ARG A 62 -6.64 4.98 -1.80
CA ARG A 62 -7.46 4.74 -0.61
C ARG A 62 -6.80 3.66 0.21
N PHE A 63 -6.85 3.85 1.51
CA PHE A 63 -6.24 3.01 2.51
C PHE A 63 -7.35 2.48 3.42
N ALA A 64 -7.39 1.17 3.62
CA ALA A 64 -8.35 0.53 4.50
C ALA A 64 -7.65 -0.55 5.32
N ILE A 65 -7.88 -0.56 6.62
CA ILE A 65 -7.39 -1.60 7.51
C ILE A 65 -8.45 -2.70 7.56
N GLU A 66 -8.10 -3.90 7.15
CA GLU A 66 -8.95 -5.08 7.12
C GLU A 66 -8.36 -6.17 8.05
N ARG A 67 -9.21 -7.07 8.55
CA ARG A 67 -8.76 -8.27 9.28
C ARG A 67 -8.93 -9.50 8.40
N ARG A 68 -7.85 -10.26 8.20
CA ARG A 68 -7.89 -11.59 7.54
C ARG A 68 -7.32 -12.65 8.47
N GLY A 69 -8.14 -13.62 8.86
CA GLY A 69 -7.71 -14.68 9.77
C GLY A 69 -7.16 -14.17 11.11
N GLY A 70 -7.73 -13.07 11.63
CA GLY A 70 -7.30 -12.43 12.88
C GLY A 70 -6.09 -11.51 12.76
N ARG A 71 -5.41 -11.44 11.61
CA ARG A 71 -4.28 -10.53 11.37
C ARG A 71 -4.75 -9.23 10.71
N PRO A 72 -4.29 -8.06 11.17
CA PRO A 72 -4.55 -6.79 10.51
C PRO A 72 -3.71 -6.66 9.23
N LEU A 73 -4.35 -6.26 8.13
CA LEU A 73 -3.70 -5.91 6.88
C LEU A 73 -4.18 -4.53 6.43
N LEU A 74 -3.26 -3.76 5.87
CA LEU A 74 -3.54 -2.52 5.20
C LEU A 74 -3.75 -2.78 3.71
N ARG A 75 -4.95 -2.53 3.23
CA ARG A 75 -5.28 -2.55 1.82
C ARG A 75 -5.05 -1.17 1.20
N VAL A 76 -4.32 -1.15 0.09
CA VAL A 76 -4.02 0.05 -0.70
C VAL A 76 -4.65 -0.11 -2.07
N ARG A 77 -5.54 0.81 -2.44
CA ARG A 77 -6.24 0.78 -3.72
C ARG A 77 -6.31 2.14 -4.40
N THR A 78 -6.07 2.21 -5.69
CA THR A 78 -6.41 3.42 -6.47
C THR A 78 -7.79 3.25 -7.11
N THR A 79 -8.40 4.35 -7.54
CA THR A 79 -9.56 4.28 -8.47
C THR A 79 -9.18 4.56 -9.92
N GLN A 80 -8.03 5.19 -10.15
CA GLN A 80 -7.48 5.36 -11.49
C GLN A 80 -6.52 4.20 -11.82
N PRO A 81 -6.45 3.75 -13.09
CA PRO A 81 -5.43 2.83 -13.55
C PRO A 81 -4.02 3.33 -13.27
N VAL A 82 -3.11 2.42 -12.92
CA VAL A 82 -1.67 2.70 -12.86
C VAL A 82 -1.04 2.18 -14.13
N ASN A 83 -0.45 3.06 -14.94
CA ASN A 83 0.17 2.70 -16.22
C ASN A 83 1.71 2.69 -16.16
N ASP A 84 2.30 3.04 -15.02
CA ASP A 84 3.74 2.99 -14.81
C ASP A 84 4.13 1.61 -14.26
N PRO A 85 5.15 0.94 -14.84
CA PRO A 85 5.55 -0.42 -14.46
C PRO A 85 6.19 -0.51 -13.07
N PHE A 86 6.66 0.63 -12.55
CA PHE A 86 7.11 0.77 -11.18
C PHE A 86 6.44 1.99 -10.55
N LEU A 87 6.09 1.87 -9.27
CA LEU A 87 5.40 2.90 -8.51
C LEU A 87 6.00 2.99 -7.12
N GLU A 88 6.51 4.16 -6.75
CA GLU A 88 7.02 4.42 -5.41
C GLU A 88 5.89 4.96 -4.52
N ILE A 89 5.70 4.34 -3.37
CA ILE A 89 4.63 4.68 -2.42
C ILE A 89 5.24 4.89 -1.05
N LEU A 90 5.06 6.10 -0.49
CA LEU A 90 5.30 6.36 0.91
C LEU A 90 4.00 6.20 1.70
N VAL A 91 3.95 5.20 2.56
CA VAL A 91 2.79 4.90 3.40
C VAL A 91 3.07 5.36 4.82
N GLU A 92 2.18 6.18 5.36
CA GLU A 92 2.22 6.62 6.75
C GLU A 92 1.22 5.80 7.58
N LEU A 93 1.72 5.18 8.66
CA LEU A 93 0.92 4.53 9.69
C LEU A 93 1.02 5.34 10.98
N GLN A 94 -0.12 5.69 11.57
CA GLN A 94 -0.22 6.31 12.89
C GLN A 94 -1.00 5.43 13.84
N TRP A 95 -0.65 5.49 15.10
CA TRP A 95 -1.34 4.88 16.22
C TRP A 95 -1.27 5.83 17.42
N THR A 96 -1.90 5.46 18.54
CA THR A 96 -2.06 6.33 19.72
C THR A 96 -0.77 6.96 20.23
N THR A 97 0.36 6.27 20.11
CA THR A 97 1.63 6.68 20.72
C THR A 97 2.71 7.04 19.71
N GLY A 98 2.42 7.00 18.40
CA GLY A 98 3.46 7.24 17.41
C GLY A 98 3.01 7.22 15.95
N ARG A 99 4.00 7.40 15.08
CA ARG A 99 3.85 7.30 13.63
C ARG A 99 5.07 6.66 12.99
N LEU A 100 4.87 6.04 11.84
CA LEU A 100 5.88 5.46 10.98
C LEU A 100 5.57 5.88 9.54
N VAL A 101 6.61 6.21 8.77
CA VAL A 101 6.52 6.30 7.31
C VAL A 101 7.40 5.21 6.72
N ARG A 102 6.87 4.45 5.78
CA ARG A 102 7.62 3.41 5.06
C ARG A 102 7.46 3.58 3.55
N GLU A 103 8.58 3.49 2.87
CA GLU A 103 8.67 3.49 1.42
C GLU A 103 8.48 2.07 0.87
N TYR A 104 7.77 1.97 -0.25
CA TYR A 104 7.60 0.75 -1.02
C TYR A 104 7.82 1.03 -2.50
N THR A 105 8.58 0.17 -3.15
CA THR A 105 8.63 0.07 -4.61
C THR A 105 7.66 -1.04 -5.04
N VAL A 106 6.62 -0.66 -5.77
CA VAL A 106 5.64 -1.57 -6.36
C VAL A 106 6.06 -1.85 -7.79
N LEU A 107 6.17 -3.13 -8.15
CA LEU A 107 6.39 -3.56 -9.53
C LEU A 107 5.07 -4.12 -10.06
N LEU A 108 4.65 -3.63 -11.23
CA LEU A 108 3.42 -4.01 -11.89
C LEU A 108 3.76 -4.73 -13.18
N ASP A 109 3.40 -6.02 -13.25
CA ASP A 109 3.57 -6.80 -14.47
C ASP A 109 2.51 -6.40 -15.50
N PRO A 110 2.87 -6.28 -16.79
CA PRO A 110 1.89 -6.15 -17.86
C PRO A 110 0.92 -7.33 -17.82
N PRO A 111 -0.36 -7.13 -18.17
CA PRO A 111 -1.27 -8.25 -18.30
C PRO A 111 -0.68 -9.20 -19.33
N GLU A 112 -0.34 -10.42 -18.92
CA GLU A 112 0.01 -11.47 -19.86
C GLU A 112 -1.13 -11.54 -20.88
N TYR A 113 -0.80 -11.39 -22.16
CA TYR A 113 -1.75 -11.59 -23.23
C TYR A 113 -2.15 -13.07 -23.18
N ARG A 114 -3.16 -13.40 -22.36
CA ARG A 114 -3.88 -14.65 -22.47
C ARG A 114 -4.71 -14.52 -23.73
N GLY A 115 -4.05 -14.62 -24.88
CA GLY A 115 -4.69 -14.79 -26.18
C GLY A 115 -5.72 -15.92 -26.04
N PRO A 116 -6.83 -15.87 -26.79
CA PRO A 116 -7.89 -16.87 -26.68
C PRO A 116 -7.23 -18.24 -26.70
N GLN A 117 -7.43 -19.03 -25.64
CA GLN A 117 -7.10 -20.45 -25.66
C GLN A 117 -7.74 -20.98 -26.94
N ALA A 118 -6.91 -21.33 -27.91
CA ALA A 118 -7.38 -22.04 -29.09
C ALA A 118 -8.04 -23.30 -28.55
N ILE A 119 -9.37 -23.33 -28.61
CA ILE A 119 -10.13 -24.56 -28.51
C ILE A 119 -9.59 -25.47 -29.61
N ALA A 120 -8.84 -26.50 -29.21
CA ALA A 120 -8.52 -27.63 -30.06
C ALA A 120 -9.63 -28.67 -29.93
#